data_AF-A0A4R2ZQ64-F1
#
_entry.id   AF-A0A4R2ZQ64-F1
#
_cell.length_a   1.000
_cell.length_b   1.000
_cell.length_c   1.000
_cell.angle_alpha   90.00
_cell.angle_beta   90.00
_cell.angle_gamma   90.00
#
_symmetry.space_group_name_H-M   'P 1'
#
loop_
_entity.id
_entity.type
_entity.pdbx_description
1 polymer ?
#
loop_
_entity_poly.entity_id
_entity_poly.type
_entity_poly.pdbx_seq_one_letter_code
_entity_poly.pdbx_strand_id
1 'polypeptide(L)'
;MKKILLTFVALMGLTVASQAQEFGYKKTDFIIEGFFQSSNKNDKGADEKTSLFNFSPKFGYFVTDKIAVGMQLGIGNEKITKMANDVEMVDKTNSFGIGAFGRYYFLEVGSRFKTYAELGAGYNQIGGEMNDGTNTVDDIKTKGFGINAGIGANYFLTERIAVSFAFADVLSFNSYKLDVDGAKSNTEFNSNINVFDNFFSTAKFGLTFKL
;
A
#
# COMPACT_ATOMS: atom_id res chain seq x y z
N MET A 1 -23.21 -15.20 1.11
CA MET A 1 -22.28 -16.18 0.50
C MET A 1 -20.86 -15.66 0.28
N LYS A 2 -20.60 -14.35 0.16
CA LYS A 2 -19.22 -13.79 0.01
C LYS A 2 -18.30 -13.91 1.25
N LYS A 3 -18.86 -14.18 2.44
CA LYS A 3 -18.10 -14.34 3.70
C LYS A 3 -17.54 -15.75 3.90
N ILE A 4 -18.07 -16.76 3.20
CA ILE A 4 -17.68 -18.17 3.38
C ILE A 4 -16.34 -18.47 2.69
N LEU A 5 -16.07 -17.80 1.56
CA LEU A 5 -14.82 -17.99 0.81
C LEU A 5 -13.60 -17.49 1.59
N LEU A 6 -13.74 -16.39 2.33
CA LEU A 6 -12.65 -15.82 3.14
C LEU A 6 -12.29 -16.71 4.34
N THR A 7 -13.30 -17.32 4.97
CA THR A 7 -13.11 -18.25 6.10
C THR A 7 -12.50 -19.58 5.62
N PHE A 8 -12.83 -20.04 4.41
CA PHE A 8 -12.28 -21.30 3.87
C PHE A 8 -10.79 -21.19 3.53
N VAL A 9 -10.35 -20.03 3.01
CA VAL A 9 -8.92 -19.74 2.79
C VAL A 9 -8.16 -19.65 4.12
N ALA A 10 -8.78 -19.09 5.16
CA ALA A 10 -8.18 -19.04 6.49
C ALA A 10 -8.02 -20.44 7.13
N LEU A 11 -9.01 -21.31 6.98
CA LEU A 11 -9.02 -22.67 7.55
C LEU A 11 -8.02 -23.63 6.87
N MET A 12 -7.75 -23.47 5.58
CA MET A 12 -6.77 -24.28 4.86
C MET A 12 -5.31 -23.96 5.23
N GLY A 13 -5.03 -22.79 5.81
CA GLY A 13 -3.68 -22.40 6.23
C GLY A 13 -3.22 -22.96 7.58
N LEU A 14 -4.14 -23.51 8.39
CA LEU A 14 -3.87 -23.90 9.78
C LEU A 14 -3.43 -25.36 9.96
N THR A 15 -3.61 -26.24 8.96
CA THR A 15 -3.42 -27.69 9.14
C THR A 15 -2.02 -28.23 8.80
N VAL A 16 -1.04 -27.37 8.53
CA VAL A 16 0.30 -27.78 8.02
C VAL A 16 1.48 -27.36 8.91
N ALA A 17 1.29 -27.27 10.23
CA ALA A 17 2.35 -26.84 11.15
C ALA A 17 2.79 -27.95 12.12
N SER A 18 3.59 -28.92 11.66
CA SER A 18 4.27 -29.87 12.57
C SER A 18 5.54 -30.53 12.01
N GLN A 19 6.33 -29.84 11.20
CA GLN A 19 7.70 -30.26 10.87
C GLN A 19 8.64 -29.10 11.12
N ALA A 20 9.90 -29.37 11.48
CA ALA A 20 10.93 -28.35 11.75
C ALA A 20 10.97 -27.34 10.59
N GLN A 21 10.36 -26.18 10.83
CA GLN A 21 9.86 -25.34 9.76
C GLN A 21 10.95 -24.33 9.38
N GLU A 22 11.45 -24.39 8.15
CA GLU A 22 12.52 -23.49 7.67
C GLU A 22 11.89 -22.16 7.25
N PHE A 23 11.88 -21.22 8.19
CA PHE A 23 11.31 -19.89 7.99
C PHE A 23 12.29 -18.97 7.24
N GLY A 24 11.87 -18.49 6.08
CA GLY A 24 12.65 -17.60 5.25
C GLY A 24 12.36 -17.76 3.77
N TYR A 25 13.16 -17.08 2.98
CA TYR A 25 13.07 -17.05 1.53
C TYR A 25 14.30 -17.70 0.94
N LYS A 26 14.11 -18.35 -0.20
CA LYS A 26 15.15 -18.99 -1.00
C LYS A 26 15.13 -18.41 -2.40
N LYS A 27 16.27 -18.48 -3.07
CA LYS A 27 16.33 -18.21 -4.50
C LYS A 27 15.24 -19.02 -5.21
N THR A 28 14.57 -18.39 -6.17
CA THR A 28 13.43 -18.88 -6.95
C THR A 28 12.07 -18.87 -6.25
N ASP A 29 11.99 -18.51 -4.97
CA ASP A 29 10.70 -18.31 -4.31
C ASP A 29 9.93 -17.16 -4.96
N PHE A 30 8.61 -17.31 -5.02
CA PHE A 30 7.70 -16.24 -5.39
C PHE A 30 6.95 -15.74 -4.16
N ILE A 31 6.74 -14.43 -4.09
CA ILE A 31 5.89 -13.82 -3.06
C ILE A 31 4.74 -13.05 -3.67
N ILE A 32 3.57 -13.20 -3.05
CA ILE A 32 2.42 -12.33 -3.24
C ILE A 32 2.18 -11.64 -1.91
N GLU A 33 2.34 -10.34 -1.88
CA GLU A 33 2.14 -9.51 -0.68
C GLU A 33 1.02 -8.52 -0.93
N GLY A 34 0.15 -8.31 0.05
CA GLY A 34 -0.94 -7.34 -0.06
C GLY A 34 -1.04 -6.47 1.17
N PHE A 35 -0.89 -5.17 1.00
CA PHE A 35 -1.19 -4.17 2.03
C PHE A 35 -2.57 -3.60 1.80
N PHE A 36 -3.35 -3.46 2.87
CA PHE A 36 -4.64 -2.80 2.79
C PHE A 36 -4.78 -1.76 3.91
N GLN A 37 -5.52 -0.70 3.62
CA GLN A 37 -5.87 0.33 4.58
C GLN A 37 -7.32 0.70 4.36
N SER A 38 -8.09 0.79 5.44
CA SER A 38 -9.46 1.27 5.41
C SER A 38 -9.68 2.19 6.59
N SER A 39 -10.23 3.37 6.33
CA SER A 39 -10.54 4.35 7.37
C SER A 39 -11.89 4.99 7.07
N ASN A 40 -12.65 5.24 8.13
CA ASN A 40 -13.90 5.99 8.04
C ASN A 40 -13.94 6.99 9.19
N LYS A 41 -14.10 8.27 8.85
CA LYS A 41 -14.21 9.39 9.78
C LYS A 41 -15.56 10.06 9.59
N ASN A 42 -16.22 10.42 10.68
CA ASN A 42 -17.46 11.19 10.69
C ASN A 42 -17.28 12.37 11.64
N ASP A 43 -17.12 13.56 11.07
CA ASP A 43 -17.00 14.81 11.79
C ASP A 43 -18.35 15.50 11.85
N LYS A 44 -19.01 15.42 13.00
CA LYS A 44 -20.32 16.05 13.22
C LYS A 44 -20.25 17.57 13.38
N GLY A 45 -19.08 18.13 13.68
CA GLY A 45 -18.92 19.58 13.82
C GLY A 45 -18.84 20.28 12.48
N ALA A 46 -18.33 19.59 11.46
CA ALA A 46 -18.21 20.07 10.09
C ALA A 46 -19.21 19.41 9.11
N ASP A 47 -20.13 18.58 9.62
CA ASP A 47 -21.03 17.72 8.83
C ASP A 47 -20.32 17.00 7.66
N GLU A 48 -19.13 16.47 7.95
CA GLU A 48 -18.22 15.85 6.98
C GLU A 48 -18.03 14.36 7.27
N LYS A 49 -18.11 13.52 6.24
CA LYS A 49 -17.79 12.10 6.29
C LYS A 49 -16.69 11.78 5.30
N THR A 50 -15.63 11.14 5.77
CA THR A 50 -14.50 10.73 4.93
C THR A 50 -14.34 9.22 5.00
N SER A 51 -14.32 8.57 3.83
CA SER A 51 -14.03 7.15 3.67
C SER A 51 -12.80 6.99 2.81
N LEU A 52 -11.83 6.21 3.27
CA LEU A 52 -10.59 5.92 2.58
C LEU A 52 -10.44 4.41 2.47
N PHE A 53 -10.09 3.94 1.28
CA PHE A 53 -9.68 2.57 1.04
C PHE A 53 -8.44 2.57 0.14
N ASN A 54 -7.37 1.92 0.60
CA ASN A 54 -6.17 1.67 -0.20
C ASN A 54 -5.85 0.19 -0.21
N PHE A 55 -5.45 -0.32 -1.37
CA PHE A 55 -4.95 -1.66 -1.55
C PHE A 55 -3.71 -1.64 -2.43
N SER A 56 -2.64 -2.31 -1.99
CA SER A 56 -1.35 -2.32 -2.67
C SER A 56 -0.80 -3.73 -2.74
N PRO A 57 -1.18 -4.52 -3.75
CA PRO A 57 -0.62 -5.84 -3.98
C PRO A 57 0.77 -5.74 -4.63
N LYS A 58 1.64 -6.67 -4.28
CA LYS A 58 3.01 -6.82 -4.77
C LYS A 58 3.26 -8.27 -5.16
N PHE A 59 4.02 -8.44 -6.24
CA PHE A 59 4.46 -9.73 -6.76
C PHE A 59 5.98 -9.69 -6.83
N GLY A 60 6.65 -10.54 -6.08
CA GLY A 60 8.11 -10.58 -6.00
C GLY A 60 8.67 -11.95 -6.37
N TYR A 61 9.88 -11.96 -6.91
CA TYR A 61 10.67 -13.14 -7.23
C TYR A 61 12.06 -13.02 -6.60
N PHE A 62 12.48 -14.04 -5.88
CA PHE A 62 13.78 -14.09 -5.23
C PHE A 62 14.87 -14.48 -6.22
N VAL A 63 15.72 -13.52 -6.62
CA VAL A 63 16.89 -13.76 -7.48
C VAL A 63 18.08 -14.34 -6.69
N THR A 64 18.08 -14.12 -5.38
CA THR A 64 18.98 -14.75 -4.40
C THR A 64 18.17 -15.06 -3.14
N ASP A 65 18.77 -15.74 -2.16
CA ASP A 65 18.11 -16.02 -0.87
C ASP A 65 17.77 -14.75 -0.07
N LYS A 66 18.30 -13.58 -0.47
CA LYS A 66 18.11 -12.30 0.24
C LYS A 66 17.59 -11.17 -0.64
N ILE A 67 17.56 -11.33 -1.96
CA ILE A 67 17.16 -10.27 -2.89
C ILE A 67 15.93 -10.72 -3.65
N ALA A 68 14.86 -9.93 -3.54
CA ALA A 68 13.68 -10.05 -4.36
C ALA A 68 13.54 -8.84 -5.29
N VAL A 69 13.05 -9.09 -6.50
CA VAL A 69 12.64 -8.05 -7.44
C VAL A 69 11.20 -8.30 -7.85
N GLY A 70 10.45 -7.26 -8.15
CA GLY A 70 9.03 -7.45 -8.35
C GLY A 70 8.30 -6.25 -8.90
N MET A 71 6.99 -6.44 -9.04
CA MET A 71 6.03 -5.42 -9.43
C MET A 71 5.09 -5.11 -8.29
N GLN A 72 4.63 -3.88 -8.24
CA GLN A 72 3.63 -3.41 -7.29
C GLN A 72 2.51 -2.68 -8.01
N LEU A 73 1.30 -2.81 -7.49
CA LEU A 73 0.15 -2.02 -7.88
C LEU A 73 -0.32 -1.20 -6.69
N GLY A 74 -0.99 -0.08 -6.98
CA GLY A 74 -1.67 0.75 -6.01
C GLY A 74 -3.08 1.02 -6.51
N ILE A 75 -4.07 0.78 -5.67
CA ILE A 75 -5.47 1.09 -5.94
C ILE A 75 -5.98 1.84 -4.71
N GLY A 76 -6.47 3.04 -4.90
CA GLY A 76 -7.01 3.85 -3.82
C GLY A 76 -8.34 4.47 -4.19
N ASN A 77 -9.22 4.59 -3.21
CA ASN A 77 -10.45 5.34 -3.28
C ASN A 77 -10.60 6.17 -2.01
N GLU A 78 -10.92 7.44 -2.19
CA GLU A 78 -11.33 8.33 -1.14
C GLU A 78 -12.67 8.95 -1.51
N LYS A 79 -13.58 9.03 -0.54
CA LYS A 79 -14.86 9.70 -0.68
C LYS A 79 -15.04 10.65 0.49
N ILE A 80 -15.25 11.91 0.20
CA ILE A 80 -15.60 12.95 1.17
C ILE A 80 -17.03 13.40 0.87
N THR A 81 -17.91 13.29 1.85
CA THR A 81 -19.29 13.79 1.79
C THR A 81 -19.42 14.94 2.77
N LYS A 82 -19.91 16.10 2.31
CA LYS A 82 -20.15 17.30 3.12
C LYS A 82 -21.59 17.72 2.99
N MET A 83 -22.20 18.18 4.08
CA MET A 83 -23.50 18.85 4.03
C MET A 83 -23.29 20.36 4.11
N ALA A 84 -23.87 21.11 3.16
CA ALA A 84 -23.93 22.56 3.21
C ALA A 84 -25.35 23.01 2.92
N ASN A 85 -26.00 23.67 3.88
CA ASN A 85 -27.39 24.15 3.76
C ASN A 85 -28.38 23.05 3.30
N ASP A 86 -28.33 21.88 3.95
CA ASP A 86 -29.12 20.67 3.60
C ASP A 86 -28.86 20.06 2.21
N VAL A 87 -27.84 20.54 1.50
CA VAL A 87 -27.40 19.97 0.22
C VAL A 87 -26.18 19.07 0.45
N GLU A 88 -26.26 17.84 -0.06
CA GLU A 88 -25.16 16.87 -0.01
C GLU A 88 -24.16 17.14 -1.16
N MET A 89 -22.93 17.49 -0.80
CA MET A 89 -21.80 17.58 -1.71
C MET A 89 -20.90 16.36 -1.55
N VAL A 90 -20.42 15.81 -2.66
CA VAL A 90 -19.61 14.59 -2.68
C VAL A 90 -18.38 14.79 -3.54
N ASP A 91 -17.21 14.59 -2.96
CA ASP A 91 -15.93 14.52 -3.66
C ASP A 91 -15.45 13.06 -3.63
N LYS A 92 -15.12 12.50 -4.80
CA LYS A 92 -14.56 11.17 -4.93
C LYS A 92 -13.22 11.24 -5.63
N THR A 93 -12.17 10.82 -4.94
CA THR A 93 -10.84 10.64 -5.52
C THR A 93 -10.55 9.16 -5.72
N ASN A 94 -10.07 8.80 -6.90
CA ASN A 94 -9.58 7.48 -7.27
C ASN A 94 -8.11 7.56 -7.66
N SER A 95 -7.32 6.61 -7.17
CA SER A 95 -5.92 6.49 -7.54
C SER A 95 -5.60 5.10 -8.08
N PHE A 96 -4.75 5.08 -9.09
CA PHE A 96 -4.17 3.87 -9.65
C PHE A 96 -2.66 4.07 -9.80
N GLY A 97 -1.88 3.07 -9.46
CA GLY A 97 -0.44 3.08 -9.61
C GLY A 97 0.10 1.73 -10.02
N ILE A 98 1.22 1.77 -10.73
CA ILE A 98 2.01 0.60 -11.10
C ILE A 98 3.48 0.95 -10.95
N GLY A 99 4.26 0.00 -10.44
CA GLY A 99 5.69 0.18 -10.26
C GLY A 99 6.43 -1.12 -10.18
N ALA A 100 7.75 -0.99 -10.09
CA ALA A 100 8.65 -2.09 -9.79
C ALA A 100 9.38 -1.80 -8.47
N PHE A 101 9.86 -2.85 -7.83
CA PHE A 101 10.64 -2.74 -6.61
C PHE A 101 11.80 -3.74 -6.59
N GLY A 102 12.85 -3.38 -5.86
CA GLY A 102 13.94 -4.26 -5.44
C GLY A 102 14.02 -4.27 -3.93
N ARG A 103 14.04 -5.46 -3.33
CA ARG A 103 14.00 -5.67 -1.88
C ARG A 103 15.21 -6.50 -1.45
N TYR A 104 15.93 -6.03 -0.43
CA TYR A 104 17.06 -6.73 0.17
C TYR A 104 16.78 -7.03 1.65
N TYR A 105 16.79 -8.31 2.00
CA TYR A 105 16.66 -8.81 3.36
C TYR A 105 18.03 -8.78 4.05
N PHE A 106 18.22 -7.83 4.96
CA PHE A 106 19.52 -7.55 5.57
C PHE A 106 19.66 -8.10 6.98
N LEU A 107 18.55 -8.31 7.70
CA LEU A 107 18.57 -8.77 9.08
C LEU A 107 17.45 -9.76 9.36
N GLU A 108 17.84 -10.88 9.99
CA GLU A 108 16.95 -11.93 10.45
C GLU A 108 17.05 -11.99 11.97
N VAL A 109 15.93 -11.72 12.66
CA VAL A 109 15.89 -11.77 14.13
C VAL A 109 15.19 -13.06 14.53
N GLY A 110 16.00 -14.06 14.91
CA GLY A 110 15.50 -15.43 15.08
C GLY A 110 15.08 -16.07 13.75
N SER A 111 14.23 -17.09 13.80
CA SER A 111 13.83 -17.82 12.60
C SER A 111 12.71 -17.12 11.82
N ARG A 112 11.76 -16.49 12.51
CA ARG A 112 10.48 -16.02 11.91
C ARG A 112 10.44 -14.56 11.48
N PHE A 113 11.34 -13.71 11.98
CA PHE A 113 11.31 -12.28 11.71
C PHE A 113 12.38 -11.92 10.66
N LYS A 114 11.95 -11.47 9.50
CA LYS A 114 12.83 -11.07 8.38
C LYS A 114 12.60 -9.60 8.09
N THR A 115 13.64 -8.78 8.19
CA THR A 115 13.58 -7.35 7.87
C THR A 115 14.25 -7.06 6.54
N TYR A 116 13.73 -6.06 5.85
CA TYR A 116 14.18 -5.71 4.52
C TYR A 116 14.26 -4.21 4.31
N ALA A 117 15.17 -3.80 3.43
CA ALA A 117 15.15 -2.50 2.79
C ALA A 117 14.55 -2.69 1.39
N GLU A 118 13.78 -1.72 0.92
CA GLU A 118 13.14 -1.75 -0.38
C GLU A 118 13.36 -0.43 -1.12
N LEU A 119 13.68 -0.54 -2.40
CA LEU A 119 13.71 0.56 -3.34
C LEU A 119 12.58 0.35 -4.35
N GLY A 120 11.68 1.32 -4.47
CA GLY A 120 10.57 1.31 -5.40
C GLY A 120 10.68 2.44 -6.42
N ALA A 121 10.20 2.19 -7.63
CA ALA A 121 9.96 3.23 -8.63
C ALA A 121 8.66 2.93 -9.38
N GLY A 122 7.86 3.95 -9.66
CA GLY A 122 6.56 3.73 -10.27
C GLY A 122 5.90 4.97 -10.81
N TYR A 123 4.80 4.73 -11.51
CA TYR A 123 3.93 5.75 -12.05
C TYR A 123 2.56 5.63 -11.40
N ASN A 124 1.93 6.76 -11.12
CA ASN A 124 0.59 6.83 -10.58
C ASN A 124 -0.26 7.84 -11.32
N GLN A 125 -1.56 7.63 -11.26
CA GLN A 125 -2.56 8.56 -11.74
C GLN A 125 -3.63 8.72 -10.66
N ILE A 126 -4.04 9.95 -10.43
CA ILE A 126 -5.09 10.34 -9.51
C ILE A 126 -6.12 11.12 -10.32
N GLY A 127 -7.40 10.87 -10.09
CA GLY A 127 -8.48 11.65 -10.67
C GLY A 127 -9.75 11.40 -9.87
N GLY A 128 -10.85 12.00 -10.27
CA GLY A 128 -12.03 12.00 -9.42
C GLY A 128 -13.24 12.61 -10.07
N GLU A 129 -14.28 12.76 -9.27
CA GLU A 129 -15.48 13.51 -9.60
C GLU A 129 -15.94 14.29 -8.37
N MET A 130 -16.35 15.53 -8.60
CA MET A 130 -16.98 16.38 -7.60
C MET A 130 -18.45 16.58 -7.96
N ASN A 131 -19.33 16.35 -6.99
CA ASN A 131 -20.74 16.67 -7.05
C ASN A 131 -21.06 17.76 -6.02
N ASP A 132 -21.54 18.91 -6.50
CA ASP A 132 -21.87 20.08 -5.67
C ASP A 132 -23.31 20.08 -5.12
N GLY A 133 -24.00 18.95 -5.28
CA GLY A 133 -25.41 18.74 -4.95
C GLY A 133 -26.36 18.97 -6.12
N THR A 134 -25.89 19.53 -7.23
CA THR A 134 -26.71 19.82 -8.43
C THR A 134 -26.10 19.25 -9.70
N ASN A 135 -24.78 19.36 -9.85
CA ASN A 135 -24.03 18.90 -11.01
C ASN A 135 -22.90 17.98 -10.57
N THR A 136 -22.47 17.09 -11.46
CA THR A 136 -21.25 16.29 -11.28
C THR A 136 -20.24 16.68 -12.34
N VAL A 137 -19.02 16.97 -11.92
CA VAL A 137 -17.90 17.38 -12.78
C VAL A 137 -16.71 16.47 -12.51
N ASP A 138 -16.09 15.97 -13.57
CA ASP A 138 -14.88 15.16 -13.46
C ASP A 138 -13.67 16.04 -13.12
N ASP A 139 -12.85 15.59 -12.17
CA ASP A 139 -11.60 16.25 -11.85
C ASP A 139 -10.56 16.05 -12.94
N ILE A 140 -9.73 17.08 -13.13
CA ILE A 140 -8.55 16.97 -13.98
C ILE A 140 -7.60 15.93 -13.37
N LYS A 141 -7.28 14.91 -14.16
CA LYS A 141 -6.36 13.85 -13.74
C LYS A 141 -4.98 14.43 -13.46
N THR A 142 -4.35 13.95 -12.40
CA THR A 142 -2.94 14.17 -12.09
C THR A 142 -2.16 12.90 -12.37
N LYS A 143 -1.04 13.04 -13.06
CA LYS A 143 -0.12 11.96 -13.40
C LYS A 143 1.20 12.18 -12.68
N GLY A 144 1.75 11.12 -12.09
CA GLY A 144 2.94 11.20 -11.27
C GLY A 144 3.92 10.07 -11.54
N PHE A 145 5.20 10.35 -11.33
CA PHE A 145 6.27 9.37 -11.24
C PHE A 145 6.96 9.56 -9.89
N GLY A 146 7.29 8.45 -9.24
CA GLY A 146 7.94 8.48 -7.93
C GLY A 146 9.00 7.41 -7.79
N ILE A 147 9.99 7.71 -6.96
CA ILE A 147 11.02 6.80 -6.46
C ILE A 147 10.97 6.87 -4.94
N ASN A 148 11.02 5.74 -4.26
CA ASN A 148 11.03 5.66 -2.80
C ASN A 148 12.04 4.63 -2.31
N ALA A 149 12.57 4.85 -1.12
CA ALA A 149 13.36 3.88 -0.38
C ALA A 149 12.80 3.77 1.04
N GLY A 150 12.50 2.55 1.47
CA GLY A 150 11.86 2.26 2.75
C GLY A 150 12.40 1.02 3.42
N ILE A 151 11.90 0.75 4.62
CA ILE A 151 12.22 -0.45 5.40
C ILE A 151 10.91 -1.16 5.72
N GLY A 152 10.96 -2.48 5.83
CA GLY A 152 9.84 -3.28 6.30
C GLY A 152 10.29 -4.55 7.01
N ALA A 153 9.31 -5.31 7.47
CA ALA A 153 9.50 -6.59 8.12
C ALA A 153 8.40 -7.59 7.73
N ASN A 154 8.76 -8.85 7.70
CA ASN A 154 7.85 -9.99 7.59
C ASN A 154 8.01 -10.86 8.83
N TYR A 155 6.90 -11.19 9.48
CA TYR A 155 6.83 -12.15 10.57
C TYR A 155 6.10 -13.41 10.11
N PHE A 156 6.82 -14.51 9.93
CA PHE A 156 6.26 -15.76 9.46
C PHE A 156 5.37 -16.42 10.52
N LEU A 157 4.10 -16.61 10.19
CA LEU A 157 3.14 -17.42 10.96
C LEU A 157 3.31 -18.90 10.63
N THR A 158 3.58 -19.21 9.37
CA THR A 158 3.90 -20.54 8.82
C THR A 158 5.03 -20.40 7.80
N GLU A 159 5.58 -21.48 7.23
CA GLU A 159 6.57 -21.43 6.14
C GLU A 159 6.15 -20.61 4.93
N ARG A 160 4.82 -20.50 4.71
CA ARG A 160 4.22 -19.89 3.52
C ARG A 160 3.50 -18.59 3.79
N ILE A 161 3.14 -18.29 5.04
CA ILE A 161 2.34 -17.12 5.38
C ILE A 161 3.09 -16.27 6.39
N ALA A 162 3.27 -14.99 6.05
CA ALA A 162 3.85 -14.00 6.94
C ALA A 162 2.94 -12.78 7.07
N VAL A 163 2.92 -12.17 8.26
CA VAL A 163 2.39 -10.82 8.45
C VAL A 163 3.45 -9.85 7.99
N SER A 164 3.05 -8.87 7.17
CA SER A 164 3.93 -7.87 6.60
C SER A 164 3.71 -6.52 7.25
N PHE A 165 4.81 -5.85 7.52
CA PHE A 165 4.86 -4.52 8.10
C PHE A 165 5.74 -3.68 7.18
N ALA A 166 5.15 -2.67 6.54
CA ALA A 166 5.93 -1.65 5.86
C ALA A 166 6.00 -0.42 6.77
N PHE A 167 7.21 0.01 7.10
CA PHE A 167 7.44 1.29 7.75
C PHE A 167 7.29 2.42 6.72
N ALA A 168 7.20 3.67 7.18
CA ALA A 168 7.18 4.81 6.28
C ALA A 168 8.46 4.84 5.41
N ASP A 169 8.33 5.39 4.20
CA ASP A 169 9.47 5.60 3.31
C ASP A 169 10.49 6.52 4.01
N VAL A 170 11.75 6.12 4.01
CA VAL A 170 12.85 6.90 4.57
C VAL A 170 13.22 8.03 3.62
N LEU A 171 13.20 7.75 2.31
CA LEU A 171 13.43 8.73 1.25
C LEU A 171 12.34 8.59 0.20
N SER A 172 11.86 9.70 -0.34
CA SER A 172 11.05 9.67 -1.55
C SER A 172 11.29 10.89 -2.44
N PHE A 173 11.17 10.68 -3.73
CA PHE A 173 11.12 11.72 -4.75
C PHE A 173 9.88 11.50 -5.58
N ASN A 174 9.07 12.53 -5.77
CA ASN A 174 7.87 12.49 -6.59
C ASN A 174 7.86 13.65 -7.57
N SER A 175 7.42 13.40 -8.78
CA SER A 175 7.18 14.41 -9.81
C SER A 175 5.77 14.19 -10.35
N TYR A 176 4.94 15.22 -10.34
CA TYR A 176 3.56 15.12 -10.77
C TYR A 176 3.09 16.36 -11.54
N LYS A 177 2.14 16.15 -12.45
CA LYS A 177 1.53 17.21 -13.25
C LYS A 177 0.07 16.92 -13.56
N LEU A 178 -0.69 17.97 -13.82
CA LEU A 178 -2.04 17.84 -14.36
C LEU A 178 -1.98 17.30 -15.80
N ASP A 179 -2.97 16.48 -16.17
CA ASP A 179 -3.11 15.86 -17.49
C ASP A 179 -3.81 16.82 -18.46
N VAL A 180 -3.24 18.01 -18.60
CA VAL A 180 -3.68 19.06 -19.54
C VAL A 180 -2.48 19.63 -20.27
N ASP A 181 -2.70 20.14 -21.47
CA ASP A 181 -1.63 20.70 -22.29
C ASP A 181 -1.02 21.94 -21.64
N GLY A 182 0.30 22.08 -21.73
CA GLY A 182 1.05 23.17 -21.10
C GLY A 182 1.22 23.08 -19.57
N ALA A 183 0.70 22.03 -18.90
CA ALA A 183 0.87 21.86 -17.46
C ALA A 183 2.33 21.67 -17.05
N LYS A 184 2.79 22.47 -16.07
CA LYS A 184 4.12 22.33 -15.47
C LYS A 184 4.13 21.22 -14.42
N SER A 185 5.27 20.55 -14.29
CA SER A 185 5.47 19.54 -13.26
C SER A 185 5.84 20.18 -11.94
N ASN A 186 5.27 19.68 -10.85
CA ASN A 186 5.75 19.89 -9.50
C ASN A 186 6.65 18.72 -9.10
N THR A 187 7.66 19.01 -8.29
CA THR A 187 8.59 18.00 -7.78
C THR A 187 8.73 18.14 -6.28
N GLU A 188 8.80 17.01 -5.59
CA GLU A 188 8.90 16.95 -4.15
C GLU A 188 9.96 15.92 -3.76
N PHE A 189 10.83 16.29 -2.82
CA PHE A 189 11.79 15.38 -2.21
C PHE A 189 11.56 15.36 -0.71
N ASN A 190 11.41 14.16 -0.16
CA ASN A 190 11.15 13.94 1.26
C ASN A 190 12.22 13.02 1.86
N SER A 191 12.61 13.33 3.09
CA SER A 191 13.56 12.55 3.87
C SER A 191 13.10 12.45 5.32
N ASN A 192 12.69 11.25 5.73
CA ASN A 192 12.19 10.96 7.06
C ASN A 192 13.29 10.40 7.97
N ILE A 193 14.46 11.03 7.96
CA ILE A 193 15.60 10.66 8.82
C ILE A 193 15.44 11.36 10.16
N ASN A 194 15.47 10.61 11.26
CA ASN A 194 15.33 11.13 12.63
C ASN A 194 14.00 11.86 12.91
N VAL A 195 12.92 11.39 12.28
CA VAL A 195 11.56 11.86 12.55
C VAL A 195 11.00 11.04 13.72
N PHE A 196 10.74 11.69 14.86
CA PHE A 196 10.18 11.07 16.06
C PHE A 196 8.64 11.05 16.03
N ASP A 197 8.06 10.71 14.87
CA ASP A 197 6.62 10.48 14.77
C ASP A 197 6.27 9.07 15.22
N ASN A 198 5.03 8.90 15.69
CA ASN A 198 4.53 7.57 16.06
C ASN A 198 4.56 6.67 14.81
N PHE A 199 5.51 5.74 14.76
CA PHE A 199 5.72 4.84 13.63
C PHE A 199 4.49 3.96 13.30
N PHE A 200 3.54 3.82 14.23
CA PHE A 200 2.27 3.15 13.98
C PHE A 200 1.26 4.00 13.21
N SER A 201 1.42 5.33 13.17
CA SER A 201 0.49 6.21 12.45
C SER A 201 0.56 6.05 10.93
N THR A 202 1.71 5.63 10.42
CA THR A 202 1.99 5.44 8.99
C THR A 202 2.23 3.98 8.61
N ALA A 203 2.29 3.08 9.60
CA ALA A 203 2.54 1.66 9.37
C ALA A 203 1.42 1.03 8.53
N LYS A 204 1.81 0.28 7.50
CA LYS A 204 0.88 -0.52 6.70
C LYS A 204 1.05 -1.98 7.06
N PHE A 205 -0.06 -2.61 7.41
CA PHE A 205 -0.13 -4.04 7.66
C PHE A 205 -0.56 -4.77 6.40
N GLY A 206 0.03 -5.92 6.18
CA GLY A 206 -0.28 -6.77 5.04
C GLY A 206 -0.09 -8.24 5.36
N LEU A 207 -0.38 -9.07 4.36
CA LEU A 207 -0.09 -10.49 4.38
C LEU A 207 0.81 -10.82 3.20
N THR A 208 1.83 -11.62 3.44
CA THR A 208 2.69 -12.22 2.41
C THR A 208 2.44 -13.70 2.33
N PHE A 209 2.19 -14.17 1.13
CA PHE A 209 2.18 -15.57 0.76
C PHE A 209 3.46 -15.88 -0.02
N LYS A 210 4.23 -16.83 0.48
CA LYS A 210 5.35 -17.45 -0.23
C LYS A 210 4.83 -18.69 -0.94
N LEU A 211 5.02 -18.75 -2.25
CA LEU A 211 4.54 -19.83 -3.13
C LEU A 211 5.61 -20.88 -3.33
#